data_AF-A0A3B0M1S1-F1
#
_entry.id   AF-A0A3B0M1S1-F1
#
_cell.length_a   1.000
_cell.length_b   1.000
_cell.length_c   1.000
_cell.angle_alpha   90.00
_cell.angle_beta   90.00
_cell.angle_gamma   90.00
#
_symmetry.space_group_name_H-M   'P 1'
#
loop_
_entity.id
_entity.type
_entity.pdbx_description
1 polymer ?
#
loop_
_entity_poly.entity_id
_entity_poly.type
_entity_poly.pdbx_seq_one_letter_code
_entity_poly.pdbx_strand_id
1 'polypeptide(L)'
;MKLYHINDFSPYAKIFPELSGVQLKVLILYVNLYKIDYIALTLDIKTNTVCEHLKRIKEKYQVNSLFELKLLFNNRIQCFLLNLINRLNF
;
A
#
# COMPACT_ATOMS: atom_id res chain seq x y z
N MET A 1 23.26 -8.19 6.62
CA MET A 1 22.18 -7.24 6.94
C MET A 1 21.63 -6.72 5.61
N LYS A 2 20.43 -7.17 5.18
CA LYS A 2 19.85 -6.68 3.92
C LYS A 2 19.44 -5.22 4.14
N LEU A 3 20.01 -4.30 3.36
CA LEU A 3 19.54 -2.92 3.34
C LEU A 3 18.06 -2.94 2.91
N TYR A 4 17.18 -2.50 3.79
CA TYR A 4 15.82 -2.14 3.41
C TYR A 4 15.95 -0.95 2.46
N HIS A 5 15.88 -1.20 1.15
CA HIS A 5 15.70 -0.10 0.22
C HIS A 5 14.34 0.53 0.54
N ILE A 6 14.31 1.84 0.78
CA ILE A 6 13.07 2.61 1.01
C ILE A 6 12.04 2.40 -0.12
N ASN A 7 12.50 1.92 -1.28
CA ASN A 7 11.71 1.61 -2.46
C ASN A 7 11.47 0.11 -2.68
N ASP A 8 11.83 -0.77 -1.72
CA ASP A 8 11.52 -2.19 -1.79
C ASP A 8 10.10 -2.44 -1.26
N PHE A 9 9.14 -2.42 -2.19
CA PHE A 9 7.74 -2.69 -1.91
C PHE A 9 7.41 -4.19 -1.90
N SER A 10 8.39 -5.08 -2.11
CA SER A 10 8.18 -6.53 -2.23
C SER A 10 7.55 -7.19 -0.99
N PRO A 11 7.80 -6.75 0.26
CA PRO A 11 7.12 -7.34 1.42
C PRO A 11 5.61 -7.13 1.39
N TYR A 12 5.16 -5.98 0.84
CA TYR A 12 3.75 -5.63 0.75
C TYR A 12 3.02 -6.42 -0.33
N ALA A 13 3.71 -6.91 -1.37
CA ALA A 13 3.09 -7.73 -2.41
C ALA A 13 2.52 -9.03 -1.86
N LYS A 14 3.10 -9.59 -0.79
CA LYS A 14 2.56 -10.76 -0.09
C LYS A 14 1.30 -10.45 0.71
N ILE A 15 1.16 -9.20 1.18
CA ILE A 15 0.04 -8.76 2.02
C ILE A 15 -1.14 -8.33 1.15
N PHE A 16 -0.87 -7.73 -0.01
CA PHE A 16 -1.86 -7.24 -0.96
C PHE A 16 -1.70 -7.89 -2.35
N PRO A 17 -1.81 -9.22 -2.46
CA PRO A 17 -1.56 -9.95 -3.71
C PRO A 17 -2.54 -9.56 -4.83
N GLU A 18 -3.73 -9.05 -4.48
CA GLU A 18 -4.74 -8.62 -5.43
C GLU A 18 -4.44 -7.27 -6.11
N LEU A 19 -3.41 -6.52 -5.69
CA LEU A 19 -3.03 -5.25 -6.30
C LEU A 19 -1.94 -5.44 -7.37
N SER A 20 -2.05 -4.69 -8.46
CA SER A 20 -0.93 -4.58 -9.41
C SER A 20 0.26 -3.86 -8.76
N GLY A 21 1.46 -4.06 -9.27
CA GLY A 21 2.66 -3.41 -8.73
C GLY A 21 2.55 -1.88 -8.65
N VAL A 22 1.90 -1.24 -9.64
CA VAL A 22 1.66 0.21 -9.63
C VAL A 22 0.60 0.59 -8.59
N GLN A 23 -0.52 -0.13 -8.52
CA GLN A 23 -1.56 0.10 -7.51
C GLN A 23 -1.00 -0.02 -6.08
N LEU A 24 -0.17 -1.02 -5.86
CA LEU A 24 0.49 -1.26 -4.58
C LEU A 24 1.41 -0.10 -4.20
N LYS A 25 2.26 0.35 -5.12
CA LYS A 25 3.15 1.52 -4.90
C LYS A 25 2.36 2.79 -4.60
N VAL A 26 1.30 3.06 -5.36
CA VAL A 26 0.39 4.19 -5.11
C VAL A 26 -0.19 4.11 -3.71
N LEU A 27 -0.72 2.95 -3.31
CA LEU A 27 -1.30 2.74 -1.99
C LEU A 27 -0.28 3.00 -0.88
N ILE A 28 0.91 2.41 -0.98
CA ILE A 28 1.96 2.52 0.05
C ILE A 28 2.41 3.97 0.20
N LEU A 29 2.65 4.69 -0.88
CA LEU A 29 3.03 6.10 -0.78
C LEU A 29 1.88 6.94 -0.21
N TYR A 30 0.64 6.68 -0.61
CA TYR A 30 -0.52 7.40 -0.09
C TYR A 30 -0.71 7.22 1.42
N VAL A 31 -0.65 5.99 1.94
CA VAL A 31 -0.85 5.71 3.37
C VAL A 31 0.28 6.29 4.25
N ASN A 32 1.48 6.43 3.68
CA ASN A 32 2.62 7.13 4.25
C ASN A 32 2.53 8.67 4.15
N LEU A 33 1.36 9.21 3.80
CA LEU A 33 1.04 10.64 3.79
C LEU A 33 1.78 11.46 2.73
N TYR A 34 2.31 10.83 1.68
CA TYR A 34 2.82 11.58 0.54
C TYR A 34 1.70 12.25 -0.25
N LYS A 35 1.94 13.49 -0.70
CA LYS A 35 1.00 14.25 -1.55
C LYS A 35 0.87 13.60 -2.92
N ILE A 36 -0.30 13.72 -3.54
CA ILE A 36 -0.59 13.14 -4.87
C ILE A 36 0.45 13.55 -5.91
N ASP A 37 0.86 14.83 -5.92
CA ASP A 37 1.88 15.34 -6.87
C ASP A 37 3.24 14.66 -6.68
N TYR A 38 3.61 14.38 -5.42
CA TYR A 38 4.84 13.67 -5.11
C TYR A 38 4.76 12.20 -5.54
N ILE A 39 3.62 11.54 -5.33
CA ILE A 39 3.40 10.16 -5.78
C ILE A 39 3.48 10.08 -7.30
N ALA A 40 2.84 11.03 -8.00
CA ALA A 40 2.84 11.14 -9.45
C ALA A 40 4.28 11.28 -9.99
N LEU A 41 5.06 12.20 -9.42
CA LEU A 41 6.47 12.39 -9.75
C LEU A 41 7.31 11.13 -9.47
N THR A 42 7.12 10.51 -8.30
CA THR A 42 7.91 9.33 -7.86
C THR A 42 7.68 8.11 -8.75
N LEU A 43 6.47 7.97 -9.27
CA LEU A 43 6.08 6.81 -10.08
C LEU A 43 6.10 7.10 -11.59
N ASP A 44 6.49 8.31 -12.00
CA ASP A 44 6.47 8.78 -13.39
C ASP A 44 5.09 8.56 -14.06
N ILE A 45 4.03 8.98 -13.36
CA ILE A 45 2.64 8.91 -13.84
C ILE A 45 1.92 10.26 -13.63
N LYS A 46 0.79 10.44 -14.30
CA LYS A 46 -0.04 11.64 -14.13
C LYS A 46 -0.74 11.63 -12.77
N THR A 47 -0.96 12.81 -12.19
CA THR A 47 -1.74 12.98 -10.94
C THR A 47 -3.14 12.38 -11.05
N ASN A 48 -3.82 12.54 -12.18
CA ASN A 48 -5.12 11.90 -12.44
C ASN A 48 -5.03 10.37 -12.38
N THR A 49 -3.94 9.78 -12.87
CA THR A 49 -3.70 8.34 -12.80
C THR A 49 -3.52 7.86 -11.35
N VAL A 50 -2.87 8.66 -10.50
CA VAL A 50 -2.80 8.39 -9.05
C VAL A 50 -4.21 8.36 -8.44
N CYS A 51 -5.04 9.36 -8.74
CA CYS A 51 -6.43 9.44 -8.26
C CYS A 51 -7.27 8.24 -8.73
N GLU A 52 -7.15 7.85 -10.00
CA GLU A 52 -7.82 6.69 -10.57
C GLU A 52 -7.37 5.39 -9.90
N HIS A 53 -6.08 5.23 -9.63
CA HIS A 53 -5.58 4.06 -8.89
C HIS A 53 -6.18 4.02 -7.49
N LEU A 54 -6.17 5.12 -6.73
CA LEU A 54 -6.78 5.17 -5.40
C LEU A 54 -8.28 4.85 -5.45
N LYS A 55 -9.00 5.37 -6.46
CA LYS A 55 -10.43 5.06 -6.67
C LYS A 55 -10.65 3.56 -6.91
N ARG A 56 -9.91 2.96 -7.84
CA ARG A 56 -10.02 1.51 -8.15
C ARG A 56 -9.66 0.64 -6.94
N ILE A 57 -8.68 1.07 -6.14
CA ILE A 57 -8.29 0.37 -4.92
C ILE A 57 -9.41 0.44 -3.88
N LYS A 58 -10.03 1.61 -3.68
CA LYS A 58 -11.20 1.75 -2.80
C LYS A 58 -12.34 0.83 -3.23
N GLU A 59 -12.66 0.82 -4.53
CA GLU A 59 -13.71 -0.05 -5.10
C GLU A 59 -13.38 -1.52 -4.87
N LYS A 60 -12.13 -1.93 -5.09
CA LYS A 60 -11.66 -3.30 -4.88
C LYS A 60 -11.81 -3.76 -3.42
N TYR A 61 -11.55 -2.87 -2.45
CA TYR A 61 -11.70 -3.18 -1.03
C TYR A 61 -13.06 -2.80 -0.44
N GLN A 62 -13.98 -2.27 -1.26
CA GLN A 62 -15.33 -1.87 -0.85
C GLN A 62 -15.31 -0.86 0.33
N VAL A 63 -14.38 0.10 0.29
CA VAL A 63 -14.26 1.16 1.32
C VAL A 63 -14.75 2.50 0.77
N ASN A 64 -15.38 3.30 1.63
CA ASN A 64 -16.10 4.50 1.24
C ASN A 64 -15.21 5.75 1.25
N SER A 65 -14.12 5.74 2.01
CA SER A 65 -13.22 6.87 2.16
C SER A 65 -11.75 6.49 2.00
N LEU A 66 -10.90 7.46 1.69
CA LEU A 66 -9.44 7.24 1.68
C LEU A 66 -8.89 7.03 3.11
N PHE A 67 -9.60 7.55 4.12
CA PHE A 67 -9.31 7.28 5.52
C PHE A 67 -9.54 5.80 5.86
N GLU A 68 -10.69 5.23 5.49
CA GLU A 68 -10.96 3.79 5.63
C GLU A 68 -9.92 2.94 4.87
N LEU A 69 -9.51 3.37 3.68
CA LEU A 69 -8.46 2.68 2.92
C LEU A 69 -7.14 2.63 3.70
N LYS A 70 -6.76 3.73 4.36
CA LYS A 70 -5.58 3.78 5.23
C LYS A 70 -5.72 2.89 6.46
N LEU A 71 -6.90 2.87 7.09
CA LEU A 71 -7.17 1.98 8.22
C LEU A 71 -7.08 0.51 7.81
N LEU A 72 -7.69 0.13 6.68
CA LEU A 72 -7.63 -1.22 6.14
C LEU A 72 -6.20 -1.65 5.87
N PHE A 73 -5.39 -0.78 5.25
CA PHE A 73 -3.98 -1.05 5.02
C PHE A 73 -3.26 -1.37 6.34
N ASN A 74 -3.37 -0.48 7.33
CA ASN A 74 -2.70 -0.64 8.62
C ASN A 74 -3.15 -1.91 9.36
N ASN A 75 -4.45 -2.19 9.39
CA ASN A 75 -4.99 -3.39 10.03
C ASN A 75 -4.45 -4.66 9.38
N ARG A 76 -4.34 -4.69 8.04
CA ARG A 76 -3.82 -5.86 7.33
C ARG A 76 -2.33 -6.08 7.58
N ILE A 77 -1.54 -5.00 7.67
CA ILE A 77 -0.14 -5.06 8.11
C ILE A 77 -0.05 -5.62 9.54
N GLN A 78 -0.84 -5.11 10.48
CA GLN A 78 -0.83 -5.57 11.87
C GLN A 78 -1.18 -7.05 11.98
N CYS A 79 -2.25 -7.51 11.31
CA CYS A 79 -2.60 -8.92 11.27
C CYS A 79 -1.48 -9.79 10.70
N PHE A 80 -0.81 -9.33 9.63
CA PHE A 80 0.32 -10.05 9.06
C PHE A 80 1.50 -10.16 10.06
N LEU A 81 1.83 -9.07 10.76
CA LEU A 81 2.91 -9.05 11.75
C LEU A 81 2.59 -9.94 12.96
N LEU A 82 1.35 -9.90 13.47
CA LEU A 82 0.91 -10.77 14.57
C LEU A 82 1.02 -12.25 14.19
N ASN A 83 0.59 -12.62 12.97
CA ASN A 83 0.73 -13.98 12.47
C ASN A 83 2.19 -14.40 12.30
N LEU A 84 3.07 -13.49 11.89
CA LEU A 84 4.50 -13.75 11.79
C LEU A 84 5.12 -13.99 13.17
N ILE A 85 4.83 -13.13 14.15
CA ILE A 85 5.33 -13.27 15.52
C ILE A 85 4.86 -14.60 16.13
N ASN A 86 3.57 -14.94 15.97
CA ASN A 86 3.04 -16.22 16.45
C ASN A 86 3.78 -17.41 15.85
N ARG A 87 4.19 -17.36 14.58
CA ARG A 87 4.95 -18.45 13.93
C ARG A 87 6.41 -18.54 14.37
N LEU A 88 6.99 -17.50 14.96
CA LEU A 88 8.38 -17.48 15.41
C LEU A 88 8.54 -17.94 16.86
N ASN A 89 7.45 -17.95 17.62
CA ASN A 89 7.42 -18.35 19.04
C ASN A 89 7.05 -19.84 19.24
N PHE A 90 6.95 -20.61 18.15
CA PHE A 90 6.75 -22.07 18.11
C PHE A 90 7.70 -22.67 17.07
#